data_AF-A0A6J4E607-F1
#
_entry.id   AF-A0A6J4E607-F1
#
_cell.length_a   1.000
_cell.length_b   1.000
_cell.length_c   1.000
_cell.angle_alpha   90.00
_cell.angle_beta   90.00
_cell.angle_gamma   90.00
#
_symmetry.space_group_name_H-M   'P 1'
#
loop_
_entity.id
_entity.type
_entity.pdbx_description
1 polymer ?
#
loop_
_entity_poly.entity_id
_entity_poly.type
_entity_poly.pdbx_seq_one_letter_code
_entity_poly.pdbx_strand_id
1 'polypeptide(L)'
;MNELEIHMGCYHISPTEKGWELRKEGATRPSKTASEKAVLLESIESFMQNRAGTVKVHGEDGSVEQELRYPPARRYYDSSGD
;
A
#
# COMPACT_ATOMS: atom_id res chain seq x y z
N MET A 1 1.81 3.31 -28.10
CA MET A 1 2.30 3.60 -26.74
C MET A 1 1.41 2.79 -25.83
N ASN A 2 1.97 1.71 -25.30
CA ASN A 2 1.27 0.58 -24.72
C ASN A 2 1.46 0.69 -23.21
N GLU A 3 0.54 1.34 -22.52
CA GLU A 3 0.62 1.60 -21.09
C GLU A 3 -0.83 1.41 -20.60
N LEU A 4 -1.20 0.42 -19.79
CA LEU A 4 -0.54 -0.06 -18.58
C LEU A 4 -0.89 -1.55 -18.43
N GLU A 5 0.10 -2.44 -18.42
CA GLU A 5 -0.02 -3.65 -17.60
C GLU A 5 -0.25 -3.17 -16.18
N ILE A 6 -1.50 -3.20 -15.72
CA ILE A 6 -1.86 -3.02 -14.32
C ILE A 6 -1.26 -4.23 -13.60
N HIS A 7 0.03 -4.16 -13.29
CA HIS A 7 0.68 -5.05 -12.34
C HIS A 7 0.03 -4.77 -10.99
N MET A 8 -1.06 -5.49 -10.69
CA MET A 8 -1.69 -5.51 -9.37
C MET A 8 -0.63 -6.02 -8.39
N GLY A 9 0.15 -5.11 -7.80
CA GLY A 9 1.14 -5.47 -6.81
C GLY A 9 0.44 -5.75 -5.50
N CYS A 10 0.62 -6.95 -4.95
CA CYS A 10 0.29 -7.24 -3.55
C CYS A 10 1.47 -6.79 -2.68
N TYR A 11 1.17 -6.16 -1.56
CA TYR A 11 2.15 -5.65 -0.61
C TYR A 11 1.73 -6.07 0.80
N HIS A 12 2.72 -6.44 1.61
CA HIS A 12 2.56 -6.90 2.98
C HIS A 12 3.30 -5.95 3.88
N ILE A 13 2.59 -5.38 4.84
CA ILE A 13 3.13 -4.60 5.93
C ILE A 13 3.24 -5.52 7.14
N SER A 14 4.46 -5.73 7.64
CA SER A 14 4.71 -6.52 8.85
C SER A 14 5.27 -5.62 9.95
N PRO A 15 4.82 -5.77 11.20
CA PRO A 15 5.48 -5.15 12.33
C PRO A 15 6.83 -5.83 12.58
N THR A 16 7.80 -5.03 12.99
CA THR A 16 9.19 -5.43 13.26
C THR A 16 9.62 -4.81 14.58
N GLU A 17 10.73 -5.28 15.15
CA GLU A 17 11.29 -4.72 16.39
C GLU A 17 11.61 -3.21 16.32
N LYS A 18 11.73 -2.65 15.12
CA LYS A 18 12.07 -1.23 14.90
C LYS A 18 10.90 -0.40 14.36
N GLY A 19 9.73 -1.00 14.12
CA GLY A 19 8.58 -0.34 13.49
C GLY A 19 7.90 -1.24 12.47
N TRP A 20 7.79 -0.77 11.23
CA TRP A 20 6.98 -1.39 10.17
C TRP A 20 7.78 -1.54 8.88
N GLU A 21 7.65 -2.68 8.21
CA GLU A 21 8.25 -2.93 6.90
C GLU A 21 7.20 -3.23 5.84
N LEU A 22 7.34 -2.64 4.66
CA LEU A 22 6.55 -2.93 3.47
C LEU A 22 7.35 -3.82 2.54
N ARG A 23 6.80 -4.99 2.26
CA ARG A 23 7.36 -5.95 1.32
C ARG A 23 6.38 -6.20 0.18
N LYS A 24 6.84 -6.11 -1.06
CA LYS A 24 6.03 -6.51 -2.22
C LYS A 24 5.98 -8.04 -2.29
N GLU A 25 4.82 -8.59 -2.62
CA GLU A 25 4.65 -10.00 -2.92
C GLU A 25 5.60 -10.41 -4.06
N GLY A 26 6.35 -11.49 -3.84
CA GLY A 26 7.41 -11.93 -4.75
C GLY A 26 8.75 -11.19 -4.61
N ALA A 27 8.84 -10.13 -3.80
CA ALA A 27 10.13 -9.50 -3.49
C ALA A 27 10.84 -10.22 -2.33
N THR A 28 12.16 -10.41 -2.47
CA THR A 28 12.98 -11.02 -1.40
C THR A 28 13.34 -10.02 -0.30
N ARG A 29 13.24 -8.71 -0.57
CA ARG A 29 13.66 -7.63 0.33
C ARG A 29 12.52 -6.65 0.57
N PRO A 30 12.37 -6.08 1.79
CA PRO A 30 11.43 -5.00 2.03
C PRO A 30 11.74 -3.83 1.10
N SER A 31 10.70 -3.29 0.49
CA SER A 31 10.79 -2.16 -0.43
C SER A 31 10.88 -0.84 0.33
N LYS A 32 10.23 -0.77 1.50
CA LYS A 32 10.26 0.37 2.42
C LYS A 32 10.20 -0.11 3.87
N THR A 33 10.81 0.64 4.77
CA THR A 33 10.73 0.43 6.23
C THR A 33 10.54 1.78 6.89
N ALA A 34 9.73 1.86 7.93
CA ALA A 34 9.53 3.07 8.71
C ALA A 34 9.32 2.72 10.18
N SER A 35 9.62 3.65 11.08
CA SER A 35 9.34 3.45 12.51
C SER A 35 7.84 3.50 12.81
N GLU A 36 7.07 4.22 12.00
CA GLU A 36 5.64 4.49 12.21
C GLU A 36 4.79 4.04 11.02
N LYS A 37 3.61 3.46 11.30
CA LYS A 37 2.65 3.03 10.29
C LYS A 37 2.23 4.20 9.37
N ALA A 38 2.01 5.39 9.94
CA ALA A 38 1.61 6.58 9.18
C ALA A 38 2.66 6.99 8.14
N VAL A 39 3.94 7.04 8.55
CA VAL A 39 5.07 7.37 7.66
C VAL A 39 5.24 6.32 6.56
N LEU A 40 5.03 5.05 6.89
CA LEU A 40 5.05 3.97 5.91
C LEU A 40 3.90 4.10 4.90
N LEU A 41 2.68 4.37 5.39
CA LEU A 41 1.49 4.57 4.56
C LEU A 41 1.66 5.76 3.63
N GLU A 42 2.17 6.91 4.10
CA GLU A 42 2.40 8.07 3.25
C GLU A 42 3.42 7.76 2.13
N SER A 43 4.49 7.03 2.46
CA SER A 43 5.46 6.54 1.47
C SER A 43 4.82 5.59 0.44
N ILE A 44 3.89 4.76 0.88
CA ILE A 44 3.13 3.85 0.01
C ILE A 44 2.15 4.64 -0.86
N GLU A 45 1.42 5.59 -0.29
CA GLU A 45 0.46 6.42 -1.02
C GLU A 45 1.16 7.20 -2.13
N SER A 46 2.30 7.82 -1.85
CA SER A 46 3.12 8.49 -2.86
C SER A 46 3.62 7.52 -3.94
N PHE A 47 3.98 6.29 -3.56
CA PHE A 47 4.43 5.26 -4.49
C PHE A 47 3.30 4.64 -5.34
N MET A 48 2.09 4.53 -4.75
CA MET A 48 0.87 3.99 -5.37
C MET A 48 0.02 5.08 -6.06
N GLN A 49 0.33 6.36 -5.90
CA GLN A 49 -0.38 7.43 -6.60
C GLN A 49 -0.40 7.22 -8.12
N ASN A 50 0.63 6.55 -8.65
CA ASN A 50 0.76 6.22 -10.07
C ASN A 50 0.59 4.71 -10.36
N ARG A 51 0.16 3.88 -9.39
CA ARG A 51 0.05 2.41 -9.53
C ARG A 51 -1.14 1.82 -8.77
N ALA A 52 -1.74 0.76 -9.30
CA ALA A 52 -2.75 0.00 -8.56
C ALA A 52 -2.11 -1.17 -7.78
N GLY A 53 -2.55 -1.38 -6.54
CA GLY A 53 -2.02 -2.42 -5.67
C GLY A 53 -2.90 -2.68 -4.44
N THR A 54 -2.67 -3.80 -3.76
CA THR A 54 -3.33 -4.13 -2.49
C THR A 54 -2.28 -4.21 -1.40
N VAL A 55 -2.50 -3.52 -0.28
CA VAL A 55 -1.60 -3.43 0.85
C VAL A 55 -2.27 -4.10 2.05
N LYS A 56 -1.67 -5.17 2.55
CA LYS A 56 -2.15 -5.95 3.69
C LYS A 56 -1.33 -5.59 4.92
N VAL A 57 -1.98 -5.08 5.95
CA VAL A 57 -1.37 -4.76 7.24
C VAL A 57 -1.52 -5.97 8.15
N HIS A 58 -0.40 -6.56 8.52
CA HIS A 58 -0.35 -7.63 9.51
C HIS A 58 -0.25 -7.03 10.92
N GLY A 59 -0.95 -7.64 11.88
CA GLY A 59 -0.81 -7.35 13.30
C GLY A 59 0.39 -8.07 13.93
N GLU A 60 0.60 -7.87 15.23
CA GLU A 60 1.67 -8.52 16.00
C GLU A 60 1.54 -10.06 16.02
N ASP A 61 0.31 -10.56 15.87
CA ASP A 61 -0.02 -11.98 15.75
C ASP A 61 0.31 -12.57 14.35
N GLY A 62 0.68 -11.72 13.38
CA GLY A 62 0.90 -12.10 11.98
C GLY A 62 -0.37 -12.19 11.14
N SER A 63 -1.55 -12.07 11.76
CA SER A 63 -2.85 -11.99 11.11
C SER A 63 -3.05 -10.68 10.34
N VAL A 64 -3.72 -10.71 9.19
CA VAL A 64 -4.04 -9.49 8.41
C VAL A 64 -5.19 -8.76 9.09
N GLU A 65 -4.89 -7.63 9.71
CA GLU A 65 -5.86 -6.76 10.39
C GLU A 65 -6.56 -5.82 9.41
N GLN A 66 -5.86 -5.41 8.35
CA GLN A 66 -6.34 -4.34 7.47
C GLN A 66 -5.86 -4.52 6.05
N GLU A 67 -6.76 -4.45 5.07
CA GLU A 67 -6.41 -4.50 3.65
C GLU A 67 -6.80 -3.17 3.00
N LEU A 68 -5.79 -2.41 2.57
CA LEU A 68 -5.95 -1.15 1.84
C LEU A 68 -5.77 -1.41 0.35
N ARG A 69 -6.78 -1.06 -0.44
CA ARG A 69 -6.70 -1.17 -1.90
C ARG A 69 -6.40 0.20 -2.51
N TYR A 70 -5.42 0.23 -3.40
CA TYR A 70 -4.99 1.41 -4.14
C TYR A 70 -5.21 1.22 -5.66
N PRO A 71 -5.63 2.28 -6.38
CA PRO A 71 -6.20 3.49 -5.82
C PRO A 71 -7.48 3.16 -5.01
N PRO A 72 -7.76 3.86 -3.89
CA PRO A 72 -9.04 3.69 -3.20
C PRO A 72 -10.14 3.98 -4.22
N ALA A 73 -11.22 3.19 -4.20
CA ALA A 73 -12.34 3.37 -5.13
C ALA A 73 -12.71 4.85 -5.14
N ARG A 74 -12.38 5.52 -6.25
CA ARG A 74 -12.47 6.97 -6.38
C ARG A 74 -13.90 7.34 -6.04
N ARG A 75 -14.13 7.91 -4.85
CA ARG A 75 -15.32 8.72 -4.60
C ARG A 75 -15.17 9.89 -5.54
N TYR A 76 -15.79 9.78 -6.70
CA TYR A 76 -16.02 10.89 -7.60
C TYR A 76 -16.67 11.96 -6.72
N TYR A 77 -15.91 13.00 -6.36
CA TYR A 77 -16.50 14.20 -5.83
C TYR A 77 -17.32 14.73 -6.99
N ASP A 78 -18.63 14.54 -6.88
CA ASP A 78 -19.63 15.14 -7.72
C ASP A 78 -19.28 16.63 -7.82
N SER A 79 -18.66 16.97 -8.94
CA SER A 79 -18.47 18.35 -9.39
C SER A 79 -19.73 18.70 -10.18
N SER A 80 -20.88 18.59 -9.53
CA SER A 80 -22.06 19.40 -9.84
C SER A 80 -21.89 20.63 -8.94
N GLY A 81 -21.42 21.77 -9.43
CA GLY A 81 -22.22 22.53 -10.38
C GLY A 81 -23.40 23.14 -9.63
N ASP A 82 -23.12 24.07 -8.71
CA ASP A 82 -24.01 25.20 -8.39
C ASP A 82 -23.13 26.41 -8.02
#